data_AF-A0A7S3CJL6-F1
#
_entry.id   AF-A0A7S3CJL6-F1
#
_cell.length_a   1.000
_cell.length_b   1.000
_cell.length_c   1.000
_cell.angle_alpha   90.00
_cell.angle_beta   90.00
_cell.angle_gamma   90.00
#
_symmetry.space_group_name_H-M   'P 1'
#
loop_
_entity.id
_entity.type
_entity.pdbx_description
1 polymer ?
#
loop_
_entity_poly.entity_id
_entity_poly.type
_entity_poly.pdbx_seq_one_letter_code
_entity_poly.pdbx_strand_id
1 'polypeptide(L)'
;GQSYFQVQFLIFFSSLYVIFYGQNRPHIFKSKVRNEMANEAVFMVLTYHLITFSLFNLSVETKFLMGYSYLAFVGGLIVFNLHSVASQIASKAKRRYFAWLSKRQVEEVQPERVEKSKESPEEQVHPHQLEKLKLERKRSKRSSRTSRKSEIQVKTAKKSLLKVIIEDIHAENEESNLDPFGIGEKPRDRVKEKKQNGRRGNE
;
A
#
# COMPACT_ATOMS: atom_id res chain seq x y z
N GLY A 1 4.83 27.66 -39.75
CA GLY A 1 3.51 28.09 -39.23
C GLY A 1 2.83 27.00 -38.41
N GLN A 2 2.46 25.88 -39.04
CA GLN A 2 1.64 24.83 -38.39
C GLN A 2 2.24 24.23 -37.11
N SER A 3 3.56 23.96 -37.08
CA SER A 3 4.23 23.37 -35.90
C SER A 3 4.21 24.30 -34.67
N TYR A 4 4.13 25.61 -34.88
CA TYR A 4 4.10 26.57 -33.77
C TYR A 4 2.77 26.52 -33.01
N PHE A 5 1.66 26.53 -33.75
CA PHE A 5 0.34 26.40 -33.16
C PHE A 5 0.18 25.08 -32.40
N GLN A 6 0.75 23.99 -32.93
CA GLN A 6 0.74 22.70 -32.26
C GLN A 6 1.39 22.77 -30.86
N VAL A 7 2.57 23.38 -30.74
CA VAL A 7 3.26 23.49 -29.45
C VAL A 7 2.55 24.47 -28.51
N GLN A 8 1.99 25.57 -29.02
CA GLN A 8 1.20 26.50 -28.19
C GLN A 8 -0.07 25.83 -27.64
N PHE A 9 -0.80 25.08 -28.46
CA PHE A 9 -1.97 24.34 -28.00
C PHE A 9 -1.58 23.27 -26.99
N LEU A 10 -0.45 22.58 -27.19
CA LEU A 10 0.06 21.60 -26.23
C LEU A 10 0.28 22.23 -24.84
N ILE A 11 0.98 23.37 -24.78
CA ILE A 11 1.23 24.08 -23.51
C ILE A 11 -0.08 24.58 -22.88
N PHE A 12 -1.00 25.09 -23.69
CA PHE A 12 -2.30 25.55 -23.23
C PHE A 12 -3.10 24.40 -22.59
N PHE A 13 -3.18 23.25 -23.26
CA PHE A 13 -3.88 22.08 -22.73
C PHE A 13 -3.19 21.47 -21.51
N SER A 14 -1.85 21.42 -21.47
CA SER A 14 -1.12 21.01 -20.25
C SER A 14 -1.41 21.95 -19.08
N SER A 15 -1.48 23.27 -19.33
CA SER A 15 -1.82 24.24 -18.29
C SER A 15 -3.25 24.05 -17.78
N LEU A 16 -4.22 23.86 -18.69
CA LEU A 16 -5.60 23.54 -18.34
C LEU A 16 -5.70 22.21 -17.56
N TYR A 17 -4.94 21.21 -17.97
CA TYR A 17 -4.87 19.92 -17.30
C TYR A 17 -4.37 20.08 -15.86
N VAL A 18 -3.28 20.81 -15.62
CA VAL A 18 -2.75 21.08 -14.28
C VAL A 18 -3.78 21.79 -13.39
N ILE A 19 -4.51 22.78 -13.92
CA ILE A 19 -5.56 23.50 -13.19
C ILE A 19 -6.71 22.56 -12.84
N PHE A 20 -7.22 21.84 -13.84
CA PHE A 20 -8.33 20.89 -13.69
C PHE A 20 -7.99 19.77 -12.70
N TYR A 21 -6.80 19.19 -12.83
CA TYR A 21 -6.31 18.12 -11.98
C TYR A 21 -6.09 18.62 -10.53
N GLY A 22 -5.55 19.83 -10.37
CA GLY A 22 -5.38 20.48 -9.07
C GLY A 22 -6.70 20.72 -8.32
N GLN A 23 -7.79 20.96 -9.05
CA GLN A 23 -9.13 21.14 -8.50
C GLN A 23 -9.80 19.82 -8.13
N ASN A 24 -9.77 18.82 -9.02
CA ASN A 24 -10.52 17.57 -8.82
C ASN A 24 -9.81 16.57 -7.89
N ARG A 25 -8.48 16.65 -7.75
CA ARG A 25 -7.65 15.78 -6.87
C ARG A 25 -8.16 14.33 -6.82
N PRO A 26 -8.19 13.61 -7.95
CA PRO A 26 -8.86 12.31 -8.03
C PRO A 26 -8.23 11.22 -7.14
N HIS A 27 -6.99 11.40 -6.69
CA HIS A 27 -6.31 10.41 -5.85
C HIS A 27 -6.48 10.67 -4.35
N ILE A 28 -6.78 9.59 -3.64
CA ILE A 28 -6.86 9.53 -2.18
C ILE A 28 -5.50 9.88 -1.53
N PHE A 29 -4.39 9.48 -2.17
CA PHE A 29 -3.04 9.65 -1.64
C PHE A 29 -2.41 10.98 -2.05
N LYS A 30 -2.33 11.93 -1.10
CA LYS A 30 -1.67 13.24 -1.29
C LYS A 30 -0.25 13.17 -1.86
N SER A 31 0.50 12.11 -1.54
CA SER A 31 1.87 11.95 -2.06
C SER A 31 1.92 11.63 -3.55
N LYS A 32 0.95 10.88 -4.09
CA LYS A 32 0.87 10.57 -5.52
C LYS A 32 0.53 11.84 -6.30
N VAL A 33 -0.49 12.57 -5.84
CA VAL A 33 -0.89 13.88 -6.39
C VAL A 33 0.29 14.84 -6.47
N ARG A 34 1.09 14.95 -5.40
CA ARG A 34 2.26 15.86 -5.39
C ARG A 34 3.32 15.46 -6.42
N ASN A 35 3.57 14.16 -6.61
CA ASN A 35 4.54 13.68 -7.58
C ASN A 35 4.04 13.87 -9.02
N GLU A 36 2.76 13.62 -9.29
CA GLU A 36 2.15 13.83 -10.60
C GLU A 36 2.17 15.33 -10.97
N MET A 37 1.79 16.20 -10.03
CA MET A 37 1.88 17.66 -10.20
C MET A 37 3.31 18.14 -10.44
N ALA A 38 4.30 17.59 -9.73
CA ALA A 38 5.70 17.94 -9.93
C ALA A 38 6.20 17.50 -11.32
N ASN A 39 5.84 16.29 -11.76
CA ASN A 39 6.21 15.79 -13.08
C ASN A 39 5.59 16.64 -14.21
N GLU A 40 4.31 16.97 -14.11
CA GLU A 40 3.63 17.81 -15.11
C GLU A 40 4.22 19.23 -15.15
N ALA A 41 4.55 19.81 -13.98
CA ALA A 41 5.22 21.12 -13.92
C ALA A 41 6.58 21.10 -14.61
N VAL A 42 7.38 20.04 -14.41
CA VAL A 42 8.67 19.89 -15.11
C VAL A 42 8.44 19.68 -16.61
N PHE A 43 7.43 18.93 -17.02
CA PHE A 43 7.10 18.72 -18.42
C PHE A 43 6.74 20.04 -19.14
N MET A 44 6.01 20.93 -18.48
CA MET A 44 5.75 22.28 -19.00
C MET A 44 7.05 23.09 -19.18
N VAL A 45 7.97 23.03 -18.21
CA VAL A 45 9.28 23.70 -18.30
C VAL A 45 10.12 23.12 -19.44
N LEU A 46 10.14 21.80 -19.62
CA LEU A 46 10.85 21.15 -20.72
C LEU A 46 10.25 21.52 -22.08
N THR A 47 8.92 21.60 -22.17
CA THR A 47 8.22 22.03 -23.39
C THR A 47 8.56 23.48 -23.74
N TYR A 48 8.67 24.37 -22.73
CA TYR A 48 9.14 25.74 -22.94
C TYR A 48 10.58 25.77 -23.49
N HIS A 49 11.49 24.97 -22.93
CA HIS A 49 12.86 24.87 -23.44
C HIS A 49 12.89 24.37 -24.90
N LEU A 50 12.04 23.42 -25.28
CA LEU A 50 11.91 22.98 -26.68
C LEU A 50 11.50 24.12 -27.62
N ILE A 51 10.63 25.04 -27.19
CA ILE A 51 10.33 26.24 -27.98
C ILE A 51 11.57 27.10 -28.16
N THR A 52 12.39 27.28 -27.13
CA THR A 52 13.58 28.15 -27.22
C THR A 52 14.66 27.63 -28.17
N PHE A 53 14.63 26.35 -28.51
CA PHE A 53 15.47 25.76 -29.56
C PHE A 53 14.98 26.00 -30.98
N SER A 54 13.71 26.37 -31.14
CA SER A 54 13.14 26.64 -32.46
C SER A 54 13.71 27.93 -33.08
N LEU A 55 13.29 28.22 -34.32
CA LEU A 55 13.77 29.37 -35.11
C LEU A 55 13.49 30.74 -34.48
N PHE A 56 12.73 30.82 -33.38
CA PHE A 56 12.48 32.08 -32.65
C PHE A 56 13.72 32.64 -31.97
N ASN A 57 14.69 31.80 -31.61
CA ASN A 57 15.93 32.28 -31.03
C ASN A 57 16.96 32.44 -32.14
N LEU A 58 17.36 33.68 -32.42
CA LEU A 58 18.39 33.98 -33.44
C LEU A 58 19.80 33.87 -32.86
N SER A 59 19.95 33.97 -31.54
CA SER A 59 21.24 33.87 -30.86
C SER A 59 21.68 32.40 -30.70
N VAL A 60 22.84 32.08 -31.27
CA VAL A 60 23.45 30.74 -31.15
C VAL A 60 23.89 30.47 -29.71
N GLU A 61 24.46 31.46 -29.03
CA GLU A 61 24.92 31.35 -27.65
C GLU A 61 23.76 31.02 -26.69
N THR A 62 22.63 31.69 -26.86
CA THR A 62 21.44 31.44 -26.04
C THR A 62 20.90 30.01 -26.25
N LYS A 63 20.97 29.46 -27.48
CA LYS A 63 20.57 28.07 -27.74
C LYS A 63 21.42 27.06 -27.00
N PHE A 64 22.74 27.27 -26.95
CA PHE A 64 23.63 26.39 -26.20
C PHE A 64 23.32 26.43 -24.70
N LEU A 65 23.15 27.62 -24.14
CA LEU A 65 22.81 27.78 -22.72
C LEU A 65 21.48 27.10 -22.37
N MET A 66 20.45 27.27 -23.20
CA MET A 66 19.15 26.62 -23.01
C MET A 66 19.22 25.09 -23.17
N GLY A 67 20.19 24.59 -23.93
CA GLY A 67 20.40 23.15 -24.01
C GLY A 67 21.05 22.54 -22.78
N TYR A 68 21.98 23.25 -22.15
CA TYR A 68 22.52 22.81 -20.86
C TYR A 68 21.44 22.83 -19.77
N SER A 69 20.59 23.86 -19.71
CA SER A 69 19.48 23.88 -18.75
C SER A 69 18.46 22.79 -19.03
N TYR A 70 18.13 22.51 -20.30
CA TYR A 70 17.26 21.40 -20.68
C TYR A 70 17.79 20.05 -20.18
N LEU A 71 19.07 19.75 -20.44
CA LEU A 71 19.71 18.52 -19.96
C LEU A 71 19.72 18.44 -18.44
N ALA A 72 19.97 19.56 -17.75
CA ALA A 72 19.93 19.62 -16.29
C ALA A 72 18.52 19.32 -15.75
N PHE A 73 17.45 19.86 -16.36
CA PHE A 73 16.07 19.57 -15.97
C PHE A 73 15.68 18.11 -16.24
N VAL A 74 16.06 17.53 -17.39
CA VAL A 74 15.83 16.12 -17.69
C VAL A 74 16.57 15.22 -16.70
N GLY A 75 17.84 15.50 -16.43
CA GLY A 75 18.64 14.77 -15.43
C GLY A 75 18.03 14.87 -14.03
N GLY A 76 17.62 16.08 -13.62
CA GLY A 76 16.93 16.32 -12.36
C GLY A 76 15.61 15.54 -12.24
N LEU A 77 14.83 15.46 -13.31
CA LEU A 77 13.59 14.68 -13.36
C LEU A 77 13.85 13.18 -13.17
N ILE A 78 14.88 12.64 -13.82
CA ILE A 78 15.28 11.23 -13.66
C ILE A 78 15.68 10.95 -12.22
N VAL A 79 16.54 11.80 -11.63
CA VAL A 79 16.98 11.66 -10.23
C VAL A 79 15.80 11.76 -9.27
N PHE A 80 14.89 12.71 -9.48
CA PHE A 80 13.67 12.88 -8.68
C PHE A 80 12.77 11.65 -8.73
N ASN A 81 12.50 11.11 -9.93
CA ASN A 81 11.70 9.90 -10.11
C ASN A 81 12.37 8.68 -9.47
N LEU A 82 13.68 8.52 -9.64
CA LEU A 82 14.45 7.44 -9.02
C LEU A 82 14.40 7.53 -7.49
N HIS A 83 14.54 8.74 -6.94
CA HIS A 83 14.40 8.99 -5.50
C HIS A 83 13.01 8.62 -4.99
N SER A 84 11.96 9.01 -5.72
CA SER A 84 10.57 8.65 -5.38
C SER A 84 10.38 7.14 -5.31
N VAL A 85 10.84 6.38 -6.31
CA VAL A 85 10.75 4.91 -6.31
C VAL A 85 11.56 4.31 -5.16
N ALA A 86 12.80 4.76 -4.97
CA ALA A 86 13.66 4.28 -3.88
C ALA A 86 13.03 4.51 -2.51
N SER A 87 12.42 5.67 -2.28
CA SER A 87 11.75 6.00 -1.02
C SER A 87 10.55 5.08 -0.72
N GLN A 88 9.81 4.67 -1.76
CA GLN A 88 8.68 3.74 -1.64
C GLN A 88 9.17 2.33 -1.30
N ILE A 89 10.24 1.87 -1.96
CA ILE A 89 10.86 0.58 -1.67
C ILE A 89 11.39 0.54 -0.23
N ALA A 90 12.12 1.58 0.18
CA ALA A 90 12.65 1.70 1.54
C ALA A 90 11.52 1.70 2.59
N SER A 91 10.42 2.40 2.32
CA SER A 91 9.26 2.43 3.20
C SER A 91 8.59 1.05 3.33
N LYS A 92 8.44 0.32 2.22
CA LYS A 92 7.90 -1.05 2.21
C LYS A 92 8.83 -2.02 2.95
N ALA A 93 10.14 -1.92 2.74
CA ALA A 93 11.14 -2.73 3.43
C ALA A 93 11.12 -2.47 4.94
N LYS A 94 11.07 -1.20 5.36
CA LYS A 94 10.97 -0.81 6.78
C LYS A 94 9.73 -1.42 7.43
N ARG A 95 8.55 -1.33 6.80
CA ARG A 95 7.31 -1.93 7.33
C ARG A 95 7.43 -3.45 7.50
N ARG A 96 8.02 -4.15 6.53
CA ARG A 96 8.27 -5.59 6.63
C ARG A 96 9.23 -5.93 7.76
N TYR A 97 10.31 -5.17 7.90
CA TYR A 97 11.28 -5.34 8.97
C TYR A 97 10.65 -5.17 10.36
N PHE A 98 9.87 -4.10 10.58
CA PHE A 98 9.17 -3.89 11.85
C PHE A 98 8.11 -4.97 12.13
N ALA A 99 7.33 -5.38 11.12
CA ALA A 99 6.36 -6.46 11.28
C ALA A 99 7.02 -7.80 11.65
N TRP A 100 8.19 -8.08 11.08
CA TRP A 100 8.99 -9.25 11.45
C TRP A 100 9.52 -9.15 12.88
N LEU A 101 10.02 -7.99 13.29
CA LEU A 101 10.53 -7.75 14.64
C LEU A 101 9.44 -7.89 15.71
N SER A 102 8.24 -7.34 15.46
CA SER A 102 7.11 -7.46 16.38
C SER A 102 6.62 -8.92 16.53
N LYS A 103 6.73 -9.74 15.48
CA LYS A 103 6.40 -11.17 15.59
C LYS A 103 7.36 -11.92 16.51
N ARG A 104 8.66 -11.63 16.43
CA ARG A 104 9.67 -12.26 17.30
C ARG A 104 9.44 -11.97 18.78
N GLN A 105 9.10 -10.73 19.14
CA GLN A 105 8.84 -10.37 20.54
C GLN A 105 7.62 -11.10 21.12
N VAL A 106 6.58 -11.34 20.31
CA VAL A 106 5.39 -12.08 20.76
C VAL A 106 5.67 -13.58 20.90
N GLU A 107 6.52 -14.13 20.04
CA GLU A 107 6.92 -15.54 20.07
C GLU A 107 7.80 -15.86 21.29
N GLU A 108 8.68 -14.96 21.70
CA GLU A 108 9.57 -15.13 22.86
C GLU A 108 8.83 -15.05 24.22
N VAL A 109 7.75 -14.27 24.31
CA VAL A 109 6.98 -14.09 25.57
C VAL A 109 5.92 -15.20 25.80
N GLN A 110 5.45 -15.87 24.74
CA GLN A 110 4.45 -16.94 24.88
C GLN A 110 4.90 -18.24 25.57
N PRO A 111 6.12 -18.79 25.39
CA PRO A 111 6.50 -20.06 26.01
C PRO A 111 6.47 -20.00 27.55
N GLU A 112 6.90 -18.90 28.16
CA GLU A 112 6.96 -18.75 29.62
C GLU A 112 5.57 -18.81 30.28
N ARG A 113 4.52 -18.31 29.61
CA ARG A 113 3.14 -18.38 30.13
C ARG A 113 2.55 -19.78 30.06
N VAL A 114 2.94 -20.59 29.07
CA VAL A 114 2.44 -21.96 28.94
C VAL A 114 3.09 -22.86 29.99
N GLU A 115 4.35 -22.62 30.37
CA GLU A 115 5.01 -23.31 31.47
C GLU A 115 4.45 -22.94 32.85
N LYS A 116 4.33 -21.64 33.17
CA LYS A 116 3.73 -21.21 34.46
C LYS A 116 2.28 -21.66 34.63
N SER A 117 1.53 -21.86 33.55
CA SER A 117 0.17 -22.40 33.63
C SER A 117 0.12 -23.90 33.93
N LYS A 118 1.21 -24.65 33.72
CA LYS A 118 1.29 -26.09 34.05
C LYS A 118 1.79 -26.34 35.48
N GLU A 119 2.52 -25.40 36.06
CA GLU A 119 3.00 -25.47 37.45
C GLU A 119 2.03 -24.85 38.48
N SER A 120 0.79 -24.50 38.08
CA SER A 120 -0.23 -24.14 39.07
C SER A 120 -0.40 -25.33 40.02
N PRO A 121 -0.07 -25.19 41.32
CA PRO A 121 -0.05 -26.30 42.24
C PRO A 121 -1.44 -26.92 42.30
N GLU A 122 -1.52 -28.25 42.17
CA GLU A 122 -2.60 -29.04 42.73
C GLU A 122 -2.53 -28.92 44.26
N GLU A 123 -2.71 -27.71 44.78
CA GLU A 123 -2.81 -27.45 46.20
C GLU A 123 -4.14 -28.06 46.65
N GLN A 124 -4.04 -28.91 47.67
CA GLN A 124 -5.10 -29.73 48.23
C GLN A 124 -6.31 -28.88 48.63
N VAL A 125 -7.22 -28.65 47.69
CA VAL A 125 -8.47 -27.95 47.95
C VAL A 125 -9.36 -28.87 48.77
N HIS A 126 -9.44 -28.58 50.07
CA HIS A 126 -10.36 -29.21 51.02
C HIS A 126 -11.76 -29.33 50.38
N PRO A 127 -12.46 -30.49 50.49
CA PRO A 127 -13.70 -30.78 49.75
C PRO A 127 -14.80 -29.73 49.94
N HIS A 128 -14.81 -29.05 51.09
CA HIS A 128 -15.75 -27.96 51.38
C HIS A 128 -15.45 -26.64 50.64
N GLN A 129 -14.17 -26.35 50.32
CA GLN A 129 -13.80 -25.22 49.47
C GLN A 129 -14.05 -25.51 47.99
N LEU A 130 -13.96 -26.79 47.58
CA LEU A 130 -14.28 -27.23 46.23
C LEU A 130 -15.75 -26.95 45.86
N GLU A 131 -16.67 -27.05 46.83
CA GLU A 131 -18.09 -26.78 46.59
C GLU A 131 -18.37 -25.27 46.46
N LYS A 132 -17.76 -24.43 47.31
CA LYS A 132 -17.80 -22.96 47.16
C LYS A 132 -17.20 -22.51 45.83
N LEU A 133 -16.04 -23.05 45.45
CA LEU A 133 -15.40 -22.77 44.16
C LEU A 133 -16.23 -23.29 42.97
N LYS A 134 -16.95 -24.40 43.09
CA LYS A 134 -17.89 -24.87 42.06
C LYS A 134 -19.09 -23.92 41.93
N LEU A 135 -19.61 -23.38 43.05
CA LEU A 135 -20.71 -22.42 43.04
C LEU A 135 -20.28 -21.06 42.47
N GLU A 136 -19.10 -20.57 42.85
CA GLU A 136 -18.50 -19.36 42.28
C GLU A 136 -18.11 -19.56 40.81
N ARG A 137 -17.58 -20.73 40.42
CA ARG A 137 -17.38 -21.06 39.00
C ARG A 137 -18.69 -21.12 38.24
N LYS A 138 -19.82 -21.53 38.85
CA LYS A 138 -21.15 -21.46 38.19
C LYS A 138 -21.64 -20.02 38.04
N ARG A 139 -21.48 -19.15 39.04
CA ARG A 139 -21.81 -17.71 38.96
C ARG A 139 -20.90 -16.96 37.99
N SER A 140 -19.59 -17.21 38.05
CA SER A 140 -18.59 -16.67 37.14
C SER A 140 -18.79 -17.19 35.71
N LYS A 141 -19.17 -18.46 35.50
CA LYS A 141 -19.54 -18.99 34.16
C LYS A 141 -20.80 -18.34 33.58
N ARG A 142 -21.74 -17.88 34.41
CA ARG A 142 -22.90 -17.07 33.95
C ARG A 142 -22.48 -15.65 33.59
N SER A 143 -21.71 -14.97 34.43
CA SER A 143 -21.18 -13.62 34.16
C SER A 143 -20.25 -13.57 32.93
N SER A 144 -19.33 -14.54 32.82
CA SER A 144 -18.44 -14.70 31.67
C SER A 144 -19.13 -15.20 30.41
N ARG A 145 -20.33 -15.79 30.49
CA ARG A 145 -21.15 -16.06 29.29
C ARG A 145 -21.75 -14.76 28.73
N THR A 146 -22.18 -13.84 29.59
CA THR A 146 -22.64 -12.51 29.17
C THR A 146 -21.47 -11.68 28.62
N SER A 147 -20.32 -11.72 29.31
CA SER A 147 -19.10 -11.05 28.84
C SER A 147 -18.54 -11.68 27.54
N ARG A 148 -18.50 -13.02 27.42
CA ARG A 148 -18.11 -13.70 26.16
C ARG A 148 -19.05 -13.38 25.00
N LYS A 149 -20.36 -13.22 25.23
CA LYS A 149 -21.28 -12.80 24.15
C LYS A 149 -20.93 -11.40 23.64
N SER A 150 -20.63 -10.45 24.54
CA SER A 150 -20.17 -9.12 24.14
C SER A 150 -18.80 -9.15 23.45
N GLU A 151 -17.88 -9.98 23.93
CA GLU A 151 -16.54 -10.12 23.34
C GLU A 151 -16.57 -10.80 21.96
N ILE A 152 -17.44 -11.80 21.77
CA ILE A 152 -17.68 -12.44 20.48
C ILE A 152 -18.34 -11.47 19.52
N GLN A 153 -19.30 -10.64 19.96
CA GLN A 153 -19.88 -9.59 19.12
C GLN A 153 -18.84 -8.56 18.69
N VAL A 154 -17.98 -8.10 19.61
CA VAL A 154 -16.89 -7.16 19.29
C VAL A 154 -15.86 -7.81 18.35
N LYS A 155 -15.53 -9.09 18.53
CA LYS A 155 -14.63 -9.83 17.63
C LYS A 155 -15.24 -10.02 16.24
N THR A 156 -16.52 -10.33 16.14
CA THR A 156 -17.23 -10.45 14.86
C THR A 156 -17.32 -9.11 14.15
N ALA A 157 -17.65 -8.03 14.87
CA ALA A 157 -17.68 -6.67 14.33
C ALA A 157 -16.29 -6.19 13.89
N LYS A 158 -15.24 -6.48 14.67
CA LYS A 158 -13.86 -6.20 14.24
C LYS A 158 -13.48 -6.99 13.00
N LYS A 159 -13.87 -8.26 12.90
CA LYS A 159 -13.56 -9.12 11.75
C LYS A 159 -14.27 -8.66 10.48
N SER A 160 -15.53 -8.21 10.57
CA SER A 160 -16.23 -7.62 9.42
C SER A 160 -15.58 -6.31 8.97
N LEU A 161 -15.18 -5.45 9.92
CA LEU A 161 -14.51 -4.18 9.62
C LEU A 161 -13.13 -4.41 8.98
N LEU A 162 -12.38 -5.40 9.47
CA LEU A 162 -11.09 -5.79 8.89
C LEU A 162 -11.25 -6.36 7.49
N LYS A 163 -12.35 -7.07 7.23
CA LYS A 163 -12.66 -7.61 5.90
C LYS A 163 -12.92 -6.49 4.89
N VAL A 164 -13.70 -5.47 5.28
CA VAL A 164 -13.94 -4.28 4.45
C VAL A 164 -12.62 -3.55 4.15
N ILE A 165 -11.79 -3.32 5.17
CA ILE A 165 -10.48 -2.66 4.98
C ILE A 165 -9.56 -3.48 4.05
N ILE A 166 -9.56 -4.82 4.17
CA ILE A 166 -8.77 -5.67 3.29
C ILE A 166 -9.30 -5.62 1.85
N GLU A 167 -10.62 -5.64 1.65
CA GLU A 167 -11.25 -5.53 0.32
C GLU A 167 -10.92 -4.17 -0.32
N ASP A 168 -10.98 -3.07 0.44
CA ASP A 168 -10.56 -1.74 -0.03
C ASP A 168 -9.07 -1.71 -0.41
N ILE A 169 -8.19 -2.28 0.41
CA ILE A 169 -6.75 -2.37 0.12
C ILE A 169 -6.49 -3.26 -1.11
N HIS A 170 -7.29 -4.31 -1.32
CA HIS A 170 -7.14 -5.19 -2.47
C HIS A 170 -7.58 -4.49 -3.76
N ALA A 171 -8.69 -3.74 -3.71
CA ALA A 171 -9.15 -2.92 -4.81
C ALA A 171 -8.12 -1.83 -5.18
N GLU A 172 -7.55 -1.14 -4.18
CA GLU A 172 -6.49 -0.15 -4.40
C GLU A 172 -5.21 -0.78 -4.98
N ASN A 173 -4.88 -2.02 -4.58
CA ASN A 173 -3.72 -2.71 -5.13
C ASN A 173 -3.95 -3.19 -6.57
N GLU A 174 -5.16 -3.65 -6.93
CA GLU A 174 -5.49 -4.02 -8.31
C GLU A 174 -5.41 -2.80 -9.25
N GLU A 175 -5.89 -1.63 -8.83
CA GLU A 175 -5.74 -0.40 -9.61
C GLU A 175 -4.27 0.02 -9.75
N SER A 176 -3.43 -0.24 -8.74
CA SER A 176 -2.01 0.09 -8.79
C SER A 176 -1.14 -0.93 -9.54
N ASN A 177 -1.69 -2.11 -9.85
CA ASN A 177 -1.04 -3.16 -10.64
C ASN A 177 -1.41 -3.11 -12.12
N LEU A 178 -2.22 -2.12 -12.54
CA LEU A 178 -2.26 -1.67 -13.92
C LEU A 178 -0.91 -1.05 -14.23
N ASP A 179 0.00 -1.89 -14.71
CA ASP A 179 1.35 -1.57 -15.14
C ASP A 179 1.32 -0.32 -16.04
N PRO A 180 1.85 0.83 -15.58
CA PRO A 180 1.79 2.08 -16.35
C PRO A 180 2.63 2.02 -17.64
N PHE A 181 3.40 0.94 -17.84
CA PHE A 181 4.22 0.70 -19.01
C PHE A 181 3.68 -0.38 -19.96
N GLY A 182 2.56 -1.03 -19.65
CA GLY A 182 1.93 -1.98 -20.58
C GLY A 182 2.84 -3.14 -21.03
N ILE A 183 3.81 -3.55 -20.21
CA ILE A 183 4.64 -4.73 -20.49
C ILE A 183 3.99 -5.92 -19.77
N GLY A 184 2.72 -6.15 -20.08
CA GLY A 184 1.96 -7.29 -19.59
C GLY A 184 2.44 -8.57 -20.26
N GLU A 185 3.29 -9.34 -19.60
CA GLU A 185 3.39 -10.77 -19.88
C GLU A 185 2.00 -11.38 -19.67
N LYS A 186 1.39 -11.87 -20.75
CA LYS A 186 0.09 -12.56 -20.71
C LYS A 186 0.14 -13.65 -19.63
N PRO A 187 -0.84 -13.72 -18.73
CA PRO A 187 -0.89 -14.78 -17.73
C PRO A 187 -1.01 -16.12 -18.46
N ARG A 188 0.06 -16.93 -18.40
CA ARG A 188 0.03 -18.33 -18.82
C ARG A 188 -1.05 -19.05 -18.02
N ASP A 189 -2.04 -19.57 -18.73
CA ASP A 189 -3.11 -20.42 -18.23
C ASP A 189 -2.57 -21.58 -17.38
N ARG A 190 -2.55 -21.41 -16.05
CA ARG A 190 -2.49 -22.51 -15.09
C ARG A 190 -3.90 -22.78 -14.58
N VAL A 191 -4.76 -23.20 -15.50
CA VAL A 191 -6.12 -23.63 -15.21
C VAL A 191 -6.20 -25.13 -15.50
N LYS A 192 -6.45 -25.91 -14.43
CA LYS A 192 -6.94 -27.31 -14.39
C LYS A 192 -5.92 -28.45 -14.50
N GLU A 193 -5.19 -28.73 -13.41
CA GLU A 193 -4.62 -30.08 -13.20
C GLU A 193 -4.48 -30.47 -11.72
N LYS A 194 -5.55 -30.29 -10.90
CA LYS A 194 -5.53 -30.77 -9.50
C LYS A 194 -6.84 -31.38 -8.98
N LYS A 195 -7.74 -31.88 -9.84
CA LYS A 195 -9.04 -32.39 -9.37
C LYS A 195 -9.45 -33.80 -9.82
N GLN A 196 -8.49 -34.69 -10.11
CA GLN A 196 -8.84 -36.06 -10.52
C GLN A 196 -8.13 -37.23 -9.82
N ASN A 197 -7.32 -37.00 -8.76
CA ASN A 197 -6.59 -38.10 -8.09
C ASN A 197 -7.07 -38.48 -6.67
N GLY A 198 -8.32 -38.17 -6.31
CA GLY A 198 -8.82 -38.37 -4.94
C GLY A 198 -9.98 -39.34 -4.77
N ARG A 199 -10.22 -40.30 -5.68
CA ARG A 199 -11.38 -41.21 -5.58
C ARG A 199 -11.10 -42.61 -6.13
N ARG A 200 -10.18 -43.34 -5.53
CA ARG A 200 -10.12 -44.82 -5.60
C ARG A 200 -9.61 -45.36 -4.27
N GLY A 201 -10.36 -46.31 -3.71
CA GLY A 201 -9.93 -47.13 -2.57
C GLY A 201 -10.87 -47.09 -1.38
N ASN A 202 -12.01 -47.77 -1.49
CA ASN A 202 -12.67 -48.51 -0.39
C ASN A 202 -13.88 -49.26 -0.97
N GLU A 203 -13.59 -50.35 -1.69
CA GLU A 203 -14.44 -51.54 -1.83
C GLU A 203 -13.52 -52.75 -1.75
#